data_AF-A0AA36H3P0-F1
#
_entry.id   AF-A0AA36H3P0-F1
#
_cell.length_a   1.000
_cell.length_b   1.000
_cell.length_c   1.000
_cell.angle_alpha   90.00
_cell.angle_beta   90.00
_cell.angle_gamma   90.00
#
_symmetry.space_group_name_H-M   'P 1'
#
loop_
_entity.id
_entity.type
_entity.pdbx_description
1 polymer ?
#
loop_
_entity_poly.entity_id
_entity_poly.type
_entity_poly.pdbx_seq_one_letter_code
_entity_poly.pdbx_strand_id
1 'polypeptide(L)'
;MVNFVLKASVSVENSISSNPSWSRVLRDRLLFSVIVNDMANVTVTSADQQLINKFARLHQDSSQVKEEIKELSNDLLNINEAADELMLLEDEDSKSIPFRIGQTFVHFDGDTMTSKLEQLKEETEMRINDLTARNSASQKEMENLKRVLYAKFGDRINLESEKDS
;
A
#
# COMPACT_ATOMS: atom_id res chain seq x y z
N MET A 1 -17.61 -32.17 11.02
CA MET A 1 -17.11 -31.84 9.66
C MET A 1 -16.08 -30.70 9.66
N VAL A 2 -15.55 -30.30 10.81
CA VAL A 2 -14.49 -29.28 11.03
C VAL A 2 -13.10 -29.75 10.54
N ASN A 3 -13.00 -30.99 10.05
CA ASN A 3 -11.73 -31.69 9.82
C ASN A 3 -11.21 -31.62 8.37
N PHE A 4 -11.94 -31.02 7.43
CA PHE A 4 -11.56 -31.06 6.00
C PHE A 4 -10.67 -29.89 5.57
N VAL A 5 -10.91 -28.68 6.10
CA VAL A 5 -10.08 -27.50 5.85
C VAL A 5 -8.74 -27.60 6.58
N LEU A 6 -8.71 -28.14 7.80
CA LEU A 6 -7.47 -28.48 8.50
C LEU A 6 -6.66 -29.55 7.75
N LYS A 7 -7.31 -30.54 7.12
CA LYS A 7 -6.59 -31.58 6.34
C LYS A 7 -5.97 -31.04 5.06
N ALA A 8 -6.61 -30.10 4.39
CA ALA A 8 -6.05 -29.49 3.19
C ALA A 8 -4.81 -28.64 3.51
N SER A 9 -4.82 -27.92 4.63
CA SER A 9 -3.65 -27.15 5.09
C SER A 9 -2.50 -28.05 5.53
N VAL A 10 -2.75 -29.08 6.35
CA VAL A 10 -1.69 -29.99 6.85
C VAL A 10 -1.13 -30.90 5.74
N SER A 11 -1.95 -31.33 4.77
CA SER A 11 -1.49 -32.22 3.70
C SER A 11 -0.68 -31.49 2.63
N VAL A 12 -0.86 -30.18 2.47
CA VAL A 12 -0.08 -29.32 1.57
C VAL A 12 1.26 -28.92 2.19
N GLU A 13 1.31 -28.81 3.52
CA GLU A 13 2.50 -28.41 4.29
C GLU A 13 3.62 -29.47 4.25
N ASN A 14 3.26 -30.76 4.23
CA ASN A 14 4.24 -31.86 4.22
C ASN A 14 4.95 -32.10 2.87
N SER A 15 4.55 -31.42 1.79
CA SER A 15 5.09 -31.64 0.43
C SER A 15 5.86 -30.44 -0.15
N ILE A 16 5.95 -29.31 0.55
CA ILE A 16 6.43 -28.02 -0.01
C ILE A 16 7.71 -27.50 0.71
N SER A 17 8.33 -28.30 1.58
CA SER A 17 9.50 -27.87 2.36
C SER A 17 10.80 -27.61 1.57
N SER A 18 10.78 -27.61 0.23
CA SER A 18 11.99 -27.56 -0.59
C SER A 18 12.08 -26.37 -1.56
N ASN A 19 11.10 -25.47 -1.65
CA ASN A 19 11.14 -24.37 -2.63
C ASN A 19 10.97 -22.96 -2.01
N PRO A 20 12.03 -22.12 -1.98
CA PRO A 20 12.02 -20.82 -1.29
C PRO A 20 11.03 -19.79 -1.86
N SER A 21 10.59 -19.93 -3.11
CA SER A 21 9.74 -18.94 -3.80
C SER A 21 8.29 -18.89 -3.30
N TRP A 22 7.78 -19.98 -2.71
CA TRP A 22 6.39 -20.08 -2.25
C TRP A 22 6.14 -19.35 -0.93
N SER A 23 7.22 -18.99 -0.22
CA SER A 23 7.17 -18.32 1.09
C SER A 23 6.73 -16.85 1.02
N ARG A 24 6.85 -16.17 -0.13
CA ARG A 24 6.29 -14.82 -0.33
C ARG A 24 4.79 -14.87 -0.60
N VAL A 25 4.36 -15.76 -1.49
CA VAL A 25 2.95 -15.95 -1.86
C VAL A 25 2.10 -16.39 -0.65
N LEU A 26 2.68 -17.16 0.27
CA LEU A 26 2.00 -17.59 1.49
C LEU A 26 2.00 -16.52 2.59
N ARG A 27 2.98 -15.61 2.62
CA ARG A 27 2.95 -14.45 3.54
C ARG A 27 1.86 -13.44 3.14
N ASP A 28 1.66 -13.21 1.84
CA ASP A 28 0.55 -12.38 1.33
C ASP A 28 -0.84 -12.95 1.68
N ARG A 29 -0.92 -14.26 1.95
CA ARG A 29 -2.17 -14.98 2.27
C ARG A 29 -2.50 -15.00 3.77
N LEU A 30 -1.63 -14.50 4.64
CA LEU A 30 -1.79 -14.57 6.10
C LEU A 30 -2.41 -13.30 6.75
N LEU A 31 -2.58 -12.21 6.00
CA LEU A 31 -3.14 -10.96 6.53
C LEU A 31 -4.66 -10.84 6.39
N PHE A 32 -5.32 -11.77 5.70
CA PHE A 32 -6.78 -11.79 5.55
C PHE A 32 -7.34 -13.15 5.94
N SER A 33 -7.86 -13.27 7.17
CA SER A 33 -8.59 -14.46 7.60
C SER A 33 -10.03 -14.38 7.08
N VAL A 34 -10.26 -14.85 5.85
CA VAL A 34 -11.63 -15.09 5.37
C VAL A 34 -12.13 -16.37 6.06
N ILE A 35 -12.77 -16.20 7.22
CA ILE A 35 -13.44 -17.28 7.94
C ILE A 35 -14.85 -17.42 7.34
N VAL A 36 -15.07 -18.48 6.57
CA VAL A 36 -16.41 -18.84 6.09
C VAL A 36 -17.14 -19.58 7.21
N ASN A 37 -18.17 -18.95 7.79
CA ASN A 37 -18.96 -19.55 8.87
C ASN A 37 -19.99 -20.54 8.28
N ASP A 38 -19.84 -21.83 8.60
CA ASP A 38 -20.66 -22.90 8.03
C ASP A 38 -22.01 -23.02 8.74
N MET A 39 -22.96 -22.16 8.36
CA MET A 39 -24.32 -22.25 8.88
C MET A 39 -25.38 -22.10 7.79
N ALA A 40 -25.24 -22.90 6.71
CA ALA A 40 -26.21 -23.35 5.70
C ALA A 40 -25.85 -23.04 4.22
N ASN A 41 -25.76 -24.10 3.42
CA ASN A 41 -26.10 -24.29 2.00
C ASN A 41 -25.81 -23.20 0.93
N VAL A 42 -24.81 -22.34 1.11
CA VAL A 42 -24.33 -21.45 0.03
C VAL A 42 -23.10 -22.08 -0.62
N THR A 43 -23.21 -22.44 -1.90
CA THR A 43 -22.09 -22.96 -2.68
C THR A 43 -21.20 -21.82 -3.16
N VAL A 44 -19.92 -21.84 -2.74
CA VAL A 44 -18.91 -20.90 -3.23
C VAL A 44 -18.47 -21.37 -4.62
N THR A 45 -18.72 -20.57 -5.64
CA THR A 45 -18.32 -20.89 -7.02
C THR A 45 -16.89 -20.41 -7.28
N SER A 46 -16.27 -20.92 -8.35
CA SER A 46 -14.95 -20.44 -8.79
C SER A 46 -14.96 -18.93 -9.10
N ALA A 47 -16.05 -18.40 -9.66
CA ALA A 47 -16.20 -16.98 -9.94
C ALA A 47 -16.22 -16.14 -8.65
N ASP A 48 -16.85 -16.63 -7.58
CA ASP A 48 -16.86 -15.94 -6.28
C ASP A 48 -15.46 -15.88 -5.67
N GLN A 49 -14.71 -16.98 -5.76
CA GLN A 49 -13.34 -17.02 -5.28
C GLN A 49 -12.44 -16.04 -6.05
N GLN A 50 -12.68 -15.82 -7.35
CA GLN A 50 -11.97 -14.81 -8.13
C GLN A 50 -12.27 -13.39 -7.63
N LEU A 51 -13.52 -13.09 -7.29
CA LEU A 51 -13.92 -11.80 -6.72
C LEU A 51 -13.28 -11.57 -5.34
N ILE A 52 -13.26 -12.59 -4.48
CA ILE A 52 -12.59 -12.54 -3.18
C ILE A 52 -11.09 -12.29 -3.35
N ASN A 53 -10.43 -13.03 -4.25
CA ASN A 53 -9.01 -12.84 -4.52
C ASN A 53 -8.70 -11.45 -5.10
N LYS A 54 -9.62 -10.91 -5.91
CA LYS A 54 -9.49 -9.55 -6.46
C LYS A 54 -9.62 -8.50 -5.37
N PHE A 55 -10.59 -8.65 -4.47
CA PHE A 55 -10.75 -7.77 -3.31
C PHE A 55 -9.50 -7.76 -2.44
N ALA A 56 -8.95 -8.94 -2.09
CA ALA A 56 -7.75 -9.05 -1.28
C ALA A 56 -6.54 -8.32 -1.90
N ARG A 57 -6.34 -8.46 -3.22
CA ARG A 57 -5.28 -7.73 -3.95
C ARG A 57 -5.49 -6.22 -3.93
N LEU A 58 -6.69 -5.76 -4.26
CA LEU A 58 -7.01 -4.32 -4.25
C LEU A 58 -6.81 -3.70 -2.86
N HIS A 59 -7.15 -4.44 -1.81
CA HIS A 59 -6.94 -4.01 -0.44
C HIS A 59 -5.46 -3.89 -0.08
N GLN A 60 -4.65 -4.90 -0.43
CA GLN A 60 -3.20 -4.87 -0.23
C GLN A 60 -2.56 -3.69 -0.98
N ASP A 61 -2.88 -3.53 -2.26
CA ASP A 61 -2.37 -2.45 -3.10
C ASP A 61 -2.79 -1.08 -2.54
N SER A 62 -4.05 -0.94 -2.10
CA SER A 62 -4.56 0.30 -1.49
C SER A 62 -3.84 0.63 -0.18
N SER A 63 -3.57 -0.37 0.67
CA SER A 63 -2.80 -0.17 1.90
C SER A 63 -1.37 0.26 1.61
N GLN A 64 -0.72 -0.33 0.60
CA GLN A 64 0.63 0.05 0.20
C GLN A 64 0.67 1.48 -0.34
N VAL A 65 -0.28 1.84 -1.21
CA VAL A 65 -0.40 3.19 -1.76
C VAL A 65 -0.67 4.23 -0.65
N LYS A 66 -1.47 3.90 0.36
CA LYS A 66 -1.68 4.78 1.52
C LYS A 66 -0.39 5.05 2.29
N GLU A 67 0.47 4.05 2.48
CA GLU A 67 1.77 4.25 3.13
C GLU A 67 2.71 5.07 2.26
N GLU A 68 2.76 4.81 0.95
CA GLU A 68 3.58 5.61 0.00
C GLU A 68 3.15 7.08 -0.02
N ILE A 69 1.84 7.37 -0.01
CA ILE A 69 1.32 8.75 0.08
C ILE A 69 1.78 9.42 1.39
N LYS A 70 1.79 8.67 2.50
CA LYS A 70 2.20 9.19 3.80
C LYS A 70 3.70 9.50 3.84
N GLU A 71 4.53 8.61 3.29
CA GLU A 71 5.97 8.84 3.13
C GLU A 71 6.24 10.09 2.29
N LEU A 72 5.62 10.20 1.11
CA LEU A 72 5.76 11.36 0.23
C LEU A 72 5.25 12.66 0.88
N SER A 73 4.21 12.59 1.70
CA SER A 73 3.70 13.76 2.43
C SER A 73 4.69 14.23 3.50
N ASN A 74 5.42 13.31 4.12
CA ASN A 74 6.50 13.63 5.05
C ASN A 74 7.70 14.22 4.29
N ASP A 75 8.05 13.67 3.13
CA ASP A 75 9.10 14.23 2.28
C ASP A 75 8.75 15.65 1.81
N LEU A 76 7.50 15.90 1.45
CA LEU A 76 7.00 17.23 1.09
C LEU A 76 7.15 18.23 2.26
N LEU A 77 6.84 17.80 3.48
CA LEU A 77 7.08 18.62 4.69
C LEU A 77 8.57 18.96 4.82
N ASN A 78 9.44 17.95 4.75
CA ASN A 78 10.89 18.15 4.86
C ASN A 78 11.44 19.08 3.76
N ILE A 79 10.90 19.01 2.53
CA ILE A 79 11.27 19.90 1.43
C ILE A 79 10.88 21.35 1.73
N ASN A 80 9.66 21.58 2.24
CA ASN A 80 9.22 22.92 2.62
C ASN A 80 10.05 23.48 3.79
N GLU A 81 10.33 22.67 4.82
CA GLU A 81 11.20 23.06 5.92
C GLU A 81 12.62 23.41 5.42
N ALA A 82 13.19 22.61 4.51
CA ALA A 82 14.49 22.91 3.91
C ALA A 82 14.47 24.19 3.07
N ALA A 83 13.36 24.50 2.38
CA ALA A 83 13.20 25.73 1.63
C ALA A 83 13.08 26.95 2.56
N ASP A 84 12.37 26.83 3.68
CA ASP A 84 12.27 27.89 4.69
C ASP A 84 13.62 28.18 5.33
N GLU A 85 14.37 27.14 5.73
CA GLU A 85 15.73 27.27 6.28
C GLU A 85 16.71 27.91 5.29
N LEU A 86 16.58 27.59 4.00
CA LEU A 86 17.37 28.20 2.93
C LEU A 86 17.18 29.72 2.86
N MET A 87 15.96 30.22 3.09
CA MET A 87 15.66 31.67 3.09
C MET A 87 16.25 32.41 4.30
N LEU A 88 16.61 31.70 5.36
CA LEU A 88 17.19 32.27 6.58
C LEU A 88 18.72 32.37 6.51
N LEU A 89 19.36 31.78 5.50
CA LEU A 89 20.81 31.82 5.33
C LEU A 89 21.30 33.24 4.98
N GLU A 90 22.48 33.58 5.50
CA GLU A 90 23.18 34.80 5.10
C GLU A 90 23.75 34.67 3.68
N ASP A 91 23.99 35.80 3.00
CA ASP A 91 24.50 35.85 1.62
C ASP A 91 25.84 35.12 1.43
N GLU A 92 26.67 35.01 2.47
CA GLU A 92 27.93 34.24 2.40
C GLU A 92 27.69 32.73 2.42
N ASP A 93 26.76 32.26 3.25
CA ASP A 93 26.44 30.84 3.41
C ASP A 93 25.61 30.30 2.24
N SER A 94 24.82 31.16 1.59
CA SER A 94 24.02 30.80 0.42
C SER A 94 24.84 30.61 -0.86
N LYS A 95 26.13 30.99 -0.88
CA LYS A 95 26.99 30.81 -2.07
C LYS A 95 27.30 29.35 -2.40
N SER A 96 27.28 28.47 -1.40
CA SER A 96 27.70 27.08 -1.57
C SER A 96 27.04 26.16 -0.55
N ILE A 97 25.93 25.56 -0.99
CA ILE A 97 25.06 24.70 -0.18
C ILE A 97 25.26 23.24 -0.57
N PRO A 98 25.65 22.36 0.36
CA PRO A 98 25.83 20.94 0.08
C PRO A 98 24.49 20.22 -0.07
N PHE A 99 24.26 19.58 -1.21
CA PHE A 99 23.11 18.73 -1.48
C PHE A 99 23.53 17.26 -1.63
N ARG A 100 22.91 16.35 -0.87
CA ARG A 100 23.27 14.93 -0.87
C ARG A 100 22.51 14.14 -1.94
N ILE A 101 23.23 13.50 -2.84
CA ILE A 101 22.70 12.53 -3.81
C ILE A 101 23.36 11.18 -3.55
N GLY A 102 22.57 10.21 -3.07
CA GLY A 102 23.08 8.90 -2.66
C GLY A 102 24.11 9.01 -1.53
N GLN A 103 25.39 8.79 -1.85
CA GLN A 103 26.52 8.84 -0.90
C GLN A 103 27.47 10.03 -1.15
N THR A 104 27.12 10.94 -2.07
CA THR A 104 27.98 12.06 -2.46
C THR A 104 27.26 13.39 -2.24
N PHE A 105 28.04 14.45 -1.98
CA PHE A 105 27.54 15.81 -1.89
C PHE A 105 27.92 16.60 -3.15
N VAL A 106 26.95 17.34 -3.68
CA VAL A 106 27.12 18.30 -4.79
C VAL A 106 26.75 19.67 -4.25
N HIS A 107 27.56 20.69 -4.54
CA HIS A 107 27.31 22.04 -4.05
C HIS A 107 26.52 22.84 -5.08
N PHE A 108 25.54 23.61 -4.60
CA PHE A 108 24.75 24.55 -5.38
C PHE A 108 24.75 25.92 -4.70
N ASP A 109 24.66 26.99 -5.48
CA ASP A 109 24.31 28.30 -4.94
C ASP A 109 22.83 28.33 -4.51
N GLY A 110 22.46 29.33 -3.71
CA GLY A 110 21.15 29.48 -3.11
C GLY A 110 20.02 29.58 -4.13
N ASP A 111 20.22 30.29 -5.25
CA ASP A 111 19.22 30.42 -6.30
C ASP A 111 18.96 29.06 -6.98
N THR A 112 20.04 28.36 -7.33
CA THR A 112 19.97 27.02 -7.92
C THR A 112 19.34 26.01 -6.95
N MET A 113 19.68 26.08 -5.66
CA MET A 113 19.11 25.21 -4.62
C MET A 113 17.62 25.49 -4.42
N THR A 114 17.20 26.75 -4.42
CA THR A 114 15.79 27.15 -4.33
C THR A 114 15.00 26.57 -5.51
N SER A 115 15.49 26.74 -6.74
CA SER A 115 14.82 26.19 -7.92
C SER A 115 14.72 24.65 -7.88
N LYS A 116 15.72 23.97 -7.32
CA LYS A 116 15.71 22.51 -7.16
C LYS A 116 14.67 22.06 -6.12
N LEU A 117 14.60 22.73 -4.98
CA LEU A 117 13.62 22.42 -3.95
C LEU A 117 12.19 22.62 -4.46
N GLU A 118 11.94 23.69 -5.23
CA GLU A 118 10.63 23.91 -5.85
C GLU A 118 10.28 22.82 -6.88
N GLN A 119 11.24 22.42 -7.73
CA GLN A 119 11.01 21.32 -8.66
C GLN A 119 10.69 20.00 -7.92
N LEU A 120 11.45 19.67 -6.87
CA LEU A 120 11.22 18.46 -6.08
C LEU A 120 9.85 18.49 -5.38
N LYS A 121 9.43 19.66 -4.91
CA LYS A 121 8.11 19.89 -4.33
C LYS A 121 7.00 19.62 -5.36
N GLU A 122 7.06 20.25 -6.53
CA GLU A 122 6.09 20.05 -7.61
C GLU A 122 6.00 18.59 -8.05
N GLU A 123 7.14 17.92 -8.23
CA GLU A 123 7.20 16.50 -8.59
C GLU A 123 6.56 15.60 -7.51
N THR A 124 6.83 15.90 -6.24
CA THR A 124 6.26 15.17 -5.09
C THR A 124 4.75 15.38 -4.98
N GLU A 125 4.27 16.61 -5.14
CA GLU A 125 2.84 16.94 -5.13
C GLU A 125 2.09 16.26 -6.28
N MET A 126 2.66 16.29 -7.49
CA MET A 126 2.09 15.57 -8.64
C MET A 126 2.00 14.06 -8.37
N ARG A 127 3.04 13.47 -7.77
CA ARG A 127 3.06 12.04 -7.44
C ARG A 127 1.99 11.68 -6.40
N ILE A 128 1.85 12.49 -5.34
CA ILE A 128 0.79 12.33 -4.32
C ILE A 128 -0.59 12.38 -4.98
N ASN A 129 -0.80 13.33 -5.89
CA ASN A 129 -2.08 13.49 -6.60
C ASN A 129 -2.40 12.27 -7.49
N ASP A 130 -1.44 11.76 -8.28
CA ASP A 130 -1.61 10.53 -9.07
C ASP A 130 -1.97 9.33 -8.19
N LEU A 131 -1.20 9.10 -7.13
CA LEU A 131 -1.43 8.00 -6.20
C LEU A 131 -2.79 8.11 -5.51
N THR A 132 -3.18 9.31 -5.11
CA THR A 132 -4.49 9.56 -4.48
C THR A 132 -5.63 9.26 -5.44
N ALA A 133 -5.52 9.69 -6.71
CA ALA A 133 -6.52 9.40 -7.74
C ALA A 133 -6.65 7.89 -8.00
N ARG A 134 -5.52 7.19 -8.14
CA ARG A 134 -5.46 5.72 -8.32
C ARG A 134 -6.05 4.99 -7.12
N ASN A 135 -5.69 5.40 -5.91
CA ASN A 135 -6.21 4.79 -4.68
C ASN A 135 -7.72 4.99 -4.55
N SER A 136 -8.25 6.16 -4.93
CA SER A 136 -9.69 6.43 -4.95
C SER A 136 -10.42 5.50 -5.91
N ALA A 137 -9.85 5.23 -7.10
CA ALA A 137 -10.42 4.27 -8.04
C ALA A 137 -10.44 2.85 -7.47
N SER A 138 -9.33 2.39 -6.87
CA SER A 138 -9.26 1.09 -6.21
C SER A 138 -10.26 0.96 -5.06
N GLN A 139 -10.44 2.01 -4.25
CA GLN A 139 -11.42 2.03 -3.16
C GLN A 139 -12.86 1.91 -3.68
N LYS A 140 -13.21 2.62 -4.75
CA LYS A 140 -14.55 2.48 -5.37
C LYS A 140 -14.79 1.07 -5.88
N GLU A 141 -13.78 0.42 -6.44
CA GLU A 141 -13.87 -0.95 -6.89
C GLU A 141 -14.01 -1.94 -5.71
N MET A 142 -13.24 -1.76 -4.65
CA MET A 142 -13.37 -2.53 -3.42
C MET A 142 -14.76 -2.41 -2.81
N GLU A 143 -15.32 -1.21 -2.72
CA GLU A 143 -16.68 -0.97 -2.23
C GLU A 143 -17.73 -1.70 -3.08
N ASN A 144 -17.54 -1.74 -4.39
CA ASN A 144 -18.43 -2.49 -5.26
C ASN A 144 -18.33 -4.01 -5.03
N LEU A 145 -17.12 -4.54 -4.93
CA LEU A 145 -16.89 -5.95 -4.64
C LEU A 145 -17.44 -6.34 -3.27
N LYS A 146 -17.25 -5.48 -2.26
CA LYS A 146 -17.80 -5.64 -0.91
C LYS A 146 -19.31 -5.80 -0.95
N ARG A 147 -20.03 -4.89 -1.62
CA ARG A 147 -21.49 -4.99 -1.80
C ARG A 147 -21.91 -6.29 -2.49
N VAL A 148 -21.25 -6.67 -3.58
CA VAL A 148 -21.57 -7.91 -4.32
C VAL A 148 -21.36 -9.15 -3.46
N LEU A 149 -20.25 -9.23 -2.74
CA LEU A 149 -19.90 -10.36 -1.90
C LEU A 149 -20.82 -10.45 -0.67
N TYR A 150 -21.11 -9.34 0.02
CA TYR A 150 -22.04 -9.34 1.14
C TYR A 150 -23.49 -9.59 0.71
N ALA A 151 -23.93 -9.14 -0.46
CA ALA A 151 -25.27 -9.48 -0.97
C ALA A 151 -25.46 -10.98 -1.20
N LYS A 152 -24.37 -11.69 -1.56
CA LYS A 152 -24.40 -13.13 -1.84
C LYS A 152 -24.14 -14.00 -0.61
N PHE A 153 -23.19 -13.61 0.23
CA PHE A 153 -22.72 -14.42 1.35
C PHE A 153 -23.21 -13.93 2.71
N GLY A 154 -23.69 -12.69 2.82
CA GLY A 154 -24.14 -12.08 4.06
C GLY A 154 -23.06 -12.13 5.16
N ASP A 155 -23.49 -12.39 6.38
CA ASP A 155 -22.62 -12.46 7.58
C ASP A 155 -21.70 -13.69 7.60
N ARG A 156 -21.69 -14.51 6.54
CA ARG A 156 -20.82 -15.70 6.45
C ARG A 156 -19.41 -15.37 6.02
N ILE A 157 -19.15 -14.16 5.52
CA ILE A 157 -17.83 -13.68 5.15
C ILE A 157 -17.51 -12.43 5.97
N ASN A 158 -16.22 -12.23 6.26
CA ASN A 158 -15.72 -10.97 6.77
C ASN A 158 -14.71 -10.39 5.78
N LEU A 159 -14.96 -9.15 5.36
CA LEU A 159 -14.12 -8.41 4.41
C LEU A 159 -13.48 -7.16 5.05
N GLU A 160 -13.63 -6.96 6.35
CA GLU A 160 -13.02 -5.84 7.08
C GLU A 160 -11.67 -6.25 7.68
N SER A 161 -10.72 -5.30 7.72
CA SER A 161 -9.48 -5.45 8.48
C SER A 161 -9.65 -4.87 9.89
N GLU A 162 -8.86 -5.33 10.88
CA GLU A 162 -8.87 -4.78 12.26
C GLU A 162 -8.59 -3.27 12.31
N LYS A 163 -8.03 -2.69 11.24
CA LYS A 163 -7.74 -1.25 11.13
C LYS A 163 -8.91 -0.41 10.62
N ASP A 164 -10.01 -1.03 10.19
CA ASP A 164 -11.20 -0.35 9.69
C ASP A 164 -12.29 -0.16 10.78
N SER A 165 -12.00 -0.53 12.04
CA SER A 165 -12.88 -0.39 13.23
C SER A 165 -12.43 0.71 14.18
#